data_AF-A0AAW7IK08-F1
#
_entry.id   AF-A0AAW7IK08-F1
#
_cell.length_a   1.000
_cell.length_b   1.000
_cell.length_c   1.000
_cell.angle_alpha   90.00
_cell.angle_beta   90.00
_cell.angle_gamma   90.00
#
_symmetry.space_group_name_H-M   'P 1'
#
loop_
_entity.id
_entity.type
_entity.pdbx_description
1 polymer ?
#
loop_
_entity_poly.entity_id
_entity_poly.type
_entity_poly.pdbx_seq_one_letter_code
_entity_poly.pdbx_strand_id
1 'polypeptide(L)'
;MKERSGNTSKKAVSYLCKLAGVSRSGYNEWLKAAPTRKLREEQDDLDIKLIKNILLSKKEKAGTLQIKMVMENDHSAVMNHKKIRRLMAKYNLFAKIRRAKPSRKMAKTTKEEHHTCPTFLIVNSNRGSQRKFC
;
A
#
# COMPACT_ATOMS: atom_id res chain seq x y z
N MET A 1 -39.63 -40.50 3.15
CA MET A 1 -38.89 -39.97 1.98
C MET A 1 -37.57 -39.40 2.48
N LYS A 2 -36.43 -40.00 2.12
CA LYS A 2 -35.08 -39.54 2.55
C LYS A 2 -34.47 -38.72 1.41
N GLU A 3 -34.21 -37.44 1.65
CA GLU A 3 -33.55 -36.57 0.68
C GLU A 3 -32.16 -37.11 0.30
N ARG A 4 -31.97 -37.42 -0.99
CA ARG A 4 -30.68 -37.78 -1.59
C ARG A 4 -29.92 -36.51 -1.99
N SER A 5 -29.50 -35.67 -1.05
CA SER A 5 -28.80 -34.40 -1.37
C SER A 5 -27.29 -34.40 -1.11
N GLY A 6 -26.71 -35.52 -0.63
CA GLY A 6 -25.34 -35.51 -0.06
C GLY A 6 -24.14 -35.66 -1.03
N ASN A 7 -24.32 -36.10 -2.28
CA ASN A 7 -23.20 -36.49 -3.16
C ASN A 7 -22.99 -35.62 -4.41
N THR A 8 -24.02 -34.93 -4.90
CA THR A 8 -23.96 -34.11 -6.12
C THR A 8 -23.12 -32.83 -5.90
N SER A 9 -23.32 -32.16 -4.77
CA SER A 9 -22.59 -30.95 -4.38
C SER A 9 -21.07 -31.21 -4.24
N LYS A 10 -20.68 -32.34 -3.65
CA LYS A 10 -19.27 -32.71 -3.49
C LYS A 10 -18.55 -32.97 -4.82
N LYS A 11 -19.26 -33.46 -5.84
CA LYS A 11 -18.72 -33.67 -7.20
C LYS A 11 -18.60 -32.36 -7.96
N ALA A 12 -19.60 -31.48 -7.84
CA ALA A 12 -19.58 -30.14 -8.44
C ALA A 12 -18.40 -29.30 -7.92
N VAL A 13 -18.21 -29.23 -6.59
CA VAL A 13 -17.07 -28.52 -5.98
C VAL A 13 -15.74 -29.08 -6.48
N SER A 14 -15.63 -30.41 -6.63
CA SER A 14 -14.40 -31.03 -7.14
C SER A 14 -14.12 -30.65 -8.59
N TYR A 15 -15.14 -30.61 -9.43
CA TYR A 15 -15.01 -30.22 -10.83
C TYR A 15 -14.61 -28.74 -10.96
N LEU A 16 -15.26 -27.87 -10.19
CA LEU A 16 -14.95 -26.44 -10.14
C LEU A 16 -13.52 -26.16 -9.64
N CYS A 17 -13.06 -26.88 -8.60
CA CYS A 17 -11.69 -26.76 -8.11
C CYS A 17 -10.67 -27.18 -9.19
N LYS A 18 -10.95 -28.28 -9.92
CA LYS A 18 -10.10 -28.73 -11.04
C LYS A 18 -10.05 -27.68 -12.15
N LEU A 19 -11.19 -27.11 -12.52
CA LEU A 19 -11.28 -26.08 -13.54
C LEU A 19 -10.52 -24.80 -13.14
N ALA A 20 -10.58 -24.41 -11.88
CA ALA A 20 -9.88 -23.25 -11.33
C ALA A 20 -8.39 -23.51 -11.01
N GLY A 21 -7.90 -24.75 -11.16
CA GLY A 21 -6.51 -25.12 -10.84
C GLY A 21 -6.18 -25.10 -9.34
N VAL A 22 -7.18 -25.21 -8.46
CA VAL A 22 -7.00 -25.19 -7.00
C VAL A 22 -7.23 -26.58 -6.42
N SER A 23 -6.47 -26.96 -5.39
CA SER A 23 -6.73 -28.21 -4.67
C SER A 23 -8.02 -28.13 -3.86
N ARG A 24 -8.71 -29.27 -3.72
CA ARG A 24 -9.95 -29.34 -2.94
C ARG A 24 -9.71 -29.00 -1.46
N SER A 25 -8.58 -29.40 -0.90
CA SER A 25 -8.18 -29.06 0.47
C SER A 25 -7.95 -27.56 0.62
N GLY A 26 -7.23 -26.92 -0.32
CA GLY A 26 -6.99 -25.48 -0.30
C GLY A 26 -8.29 -24.66 -0.38
N TYR A 27 -9.26 -25.10 -1.20
CA TYR A 27 -10.58 -24.47 -1.23
C TYR A 27 -11.32 -24.55 0.12
N ASN A 28 -11.32 -25.72 0.75
CA ASN A 28 -11.97 -25.91 2.05
C ASN A 28 -11.27 -25.14 3.17
N GLU A 29 -9.94 -25.07 3.16
CA GLU A 29 -9.16 -24.24 4.08
C GLU A 29 -9.45 -22.75 3.91
N TRP A 30 -9.55 -22.28 2.67
CA TRP A 30 -9.93 -20.91 2.36
C TRP A 30 -11.34 -20.58 2.87
N LEU A 31 -12.30 -21.50 2.68
CA LEU A 31 -13.65 -21.38 3.25
C LEU A 31 -13.61 -21.35 4.79
N LYS A 32 -12.84 -22.25 5.42
CA LYS A 32 -12.69 -22.30 6.87
C LYS A 32 -12.04 -21.02 7.43
N ALA A 33 -11.15 -20.40 6.67
CA ALA A 33 -10.50 -19.14 7.04
C ALA A 33 -11.34 -17.89 6.73
N ALA A 34 -12.51 -18.02 6.07
CA ALA A 34 -13.42 -16.91 5.79
C ALA A 34 -13.80 -16.07 7.04
N PRO A 35 -14.22 -16.65 8.18
CA PRO A 35 -14.53 -15.85 9.38
C PRO A 35 -13.32 -15.06 9.89
N THR A 36 -12.13 -15.65 9.90
CA THR A 36 -10.91 -14.96 10.31
C THR A 36 -10.57 -13.79 9.39
N ARG A 37 -10.82 -13.92 8.08
CA ARG A 37 -10.64 -12.81 7.12
C ARG A 37 -11.62 -11.68 7.38
N LYS A 38 -12.90 -12.00 7.62
CA LYS A 38 -13.93 -11.00 7.98
C LYS A 38 -13.57 -10.25 9.25
N LEU A 39 -13.16 -10.95 10.31
CA LEU A 39 -12.74 -10.32 11.56
C LEU A 39 -11.55 -9.36 11.36
N ARG A 40 -10.58 -9.73 10.49
CA ARG A 40 -9.48 -8.84 10.14
C ARG A 40 -9.94 -7.60 9.37
N GLU A 41 -10.92 -7.74 8.49
CA GLU A 41 -11.50 -6.62 7.75
C GLU A 41 -12.26 -5.66 8.67
N GLU A 42 -13.07 -6.19 9.59
CA GLU A 42 -13.76 -5.40 10.61
C GLU A 42 -12.77 -4.62 11.49
N GLN A 43 -11.68 -5.26 11.91
CA GLN A 43 -10.62 -4.58 12.66
C GLN A 43 -9.93 -3.51 11.83
N ASP A 44 -9.62 -3.79 10.56
CA ASP A 44 -9.01 -2.83 9.63
C ASP A 44 -9.93 -1.61 9.42
N ASP A 45 -11.26 -1.79 9.39
CA ASP A 45 -12.23 -0.72 9.27
C ASP A 45 -12.27 0.18 10.52
N LEU A 46 -12.17 -0.41 11.72
CA LEU A 46 -12.06 0.34 12.97
C LEU A 46 -10.77 1.15 13.02
N ASP A 47 -9.66 0.50 12.69
CA ASP A 47 -8.33 1.11 12.69
C ASP A 47 -8.24 2.32 11.73
N ILE A 48 -8.95 2.25 10.60
CA ILE A 48 -8.96 3.34 9.64
C ILE A 48 -9.78 4.52 10.08
N LYS A 49 -10.87 4.31 10.82
CA LYS A 49 -11.60 5.42 11.43
C LYS A 49 -10.66 6.23 12.35
N LEU A 50 -9.84 5.53 13.13
CA LEU A 50 -8.82 6.18 13.96
C LEU A 50 -7.76 6.93 13.14
N ILE A 51 -7.21 6.31 12.10
CA ILE A 51 -6.23 6.94 11.21
C ILE A 51 -6.81 8.20 10.54
N LYS A 52 -8.07 8.16 10.10
CA LYS A 52 -8.76 9.32 9.51
C LYS A 52 -8.90 10.48 10.51
N ASN A 53 -9.26 10.18 11.76
CA ASN A 53 -9.36 11.19 12.80
C ASN A 53 -8.01 11.88 13.07
N ILE A 54 -6.92 11.10 13.11
CA ILE A 54 -5.55 11.63 13.25
C ILE A 54 -5.14 12.47 12.04
N LEU A 55 -5.46 12.03 10.82
CA LEU A 55 -5.17 12.81 9.62
C LEU A 55 -5.90 14.15 9.61
N LEU A 56 -7.18 14.16 10.01
CA LEU A 56 -7.99 15.37 10.10
C LEU A 56 -7.41 16.35 11.13
N SER A 57 -7.04 15.87 12.33
CA SER A 57 -6.44 16.71 13.38
C SER A 57 -5.10 17.32 12.93
N LYS A 58 -4.33 16.62 12.09
CA LYS A 58 -3.05 17.08 11.53
C LYS A 58 -3.15 17.75 10.15
N LYS A 59 -4.36 18.11 9.69
CA LYS A 59 -4.61 18.79 8.39
C LYS A 59 -4.00 18.02 7.20
N GLU A 60 -4.10 16.70 7.22
CA GLU A 60 -3.62 15.76 6.19
C GLU A 60 -2.10 15.75 5.96
N LYS A 61 -1.32 16.41 6.80
CA LYS A 61 0.15 16.48 6.64
C LYS A 61 0.89 15.33 7.31
N ALA A 62 0.18 14.50 8.09
CA ALA A 62 0.78 13.43 8.86
C ALA A 62 1.10 12.21 7.98
N GLY A 63 2.37 11.85 7.89
CA GLY A 63 2.83 10.60 7.29
C GLY A 63 2.69 9.40 8.24
N THR A 64 3.00 8.19 7.76
CA THR A 64 2.89 6.94 8.52
C THR A 64 3.57 6.97 9.89
N LEU A 65 4.80 7.48 9.98
CA LEU A 65 5.54 7.51 11.24
C LEU A 65 4.95 8.53 12.23
N GLN A 66 4.44 9.66 11.72
CA GLN A 66 3.77 10.66 12.54
C GLN A 66 2.46 10.12 13.09
N ILE A 67 1.70 9.38 12.28
CA ILE A 67 0.48 8.71 12.73
C ILE A 67 0.81 7.71 13.85
N LYS A 68 1.87 6.90 13.70
CA LYS A 68 2.31 5.98 14.78
C LYS A 68 2.59 6.74 16.08
N MET A 69 3.37 7.81 16.03
CA MET A 69 3.72 8.60 17.22
C MET A 69 2.48 9.22 17.89
N VAL A 70 1.58 9.79 17.10
CA VAL A 70 0.32 10.37 17.61
C VAL A 70 -0.55 9.28 18.25
N MET A 71 -0.62 8.10 17.64
CA MET A 71 -1.45 7.01 18.11
C MET A 71 -0.95 6.42 19.43
N GLU A 72 0.38 6.34 19.60
CA GLU A 72 1.02 5.90 20.84
C GLU A 72 0.84 6.93 21.97
N ASN A 73 0.93 8.23 21.65
CA ASN A 73 0.85 9.30 22.65
C ASN A 73 -0.58 9.66 23.06
N ASP A 74 -1.47 9.87 22.08
CA ASP A 74 -2.78 10.50 22.32
C ASP A 74 -3.90 9.45 22.53
N HIS A 75 -3.72 8.24 21.97
CA HIS A 75 -4.75 7.20 21.93
C HIS A 75 -4.35 5.90 22.64
N SER A 76 -3.14 5.82 23.21
CA SER A 76 -2.56 4.63 23.86
C SER A 76 -2.66 3.33 23.02
N ALA A 77 -2.87 3.46 21.72
CA ALA A 77 -3.10 2.36 20.81
C ALA A 77 -1.82 2.07 20.02
N VAL A 78 -1.21 0.90 20.27
CA VAL A 78 0.06 0.55 19.64
C VAL A 78 -0.20 -0.18 18.31
N MET A 79 0.10 0.49 17.20
CA MET A 79 0.05 -0.12 15.87
C MET A 79 1.39 -0.02 15.16
N ASN A 80 1.81 -1.13 14.56
CA ASN A 80 3.02 -1.16 13.74
C ASN A 80 2.87 -0.24 12.51
N HIS A 81 3.90 0.56 12.22
CA HIS A 81 3.93 1.45 11.05
C HIS A 81 3.71 0.70 9.72
N LYS A 82 4.06 -0.59 9.61
CA LYS A 82 3.78 -1.42 8.43
C LYS A 82 2.27 -1.63 8.22
N LYS A 83 1.52 -1.84 9.31
CA LYS A 83 0.07 -1.99 9.28
C LYS A 83 -0.59 -0.68 8.88
N ILE A 84 -0.17 0.44 9.48
CA ILE A 84 -0.64 1.79 9.11
C ILE A 84 -0.42 2.04 7.62
N ARG A 85 0.79 1.76 7.09
CA ARG A 85 1.10 1.92 5.66
C ARG A 85 0.18 1.08 4.77
N ARG A 86 -0.04 -0.19 5.12
CA ARG A 86 -0.95 -1.09 4.39
C ARG A 86 -2.37 -0.54 4.36
N LEU A 87 -2.88 -0.10 5.51
CA LEU A 87 -4.23 0.47 5.63
C LEU A 87 -4.38 1.75 4.82
N MET A 88 -3.40 2.65 4.90
CA MET A 88 -3.36 3.87 4.09
C MET A 88 -3.41 3.56 2.58
N ALA A 89 -2.62 2.59 2.12
CA ALA A 89 -2.61 2.17 0.71
C ALA A 89 -3.92 1.51 0.28
N LYS A 90 -4.49 0.61 1.11
CA LYS A 90 -5.75 -0.10 0.80
C LYS A 90 -6.94 0.86 0.63
N TYR A 91 -6.96 1.97 1.35
CA TYR A 91 -8.08 2.94 1.33
C TYR A 91 -7.71 4.27 0.66
N ASN A 92 -6.60 4.30 -0.10
CA ASN A 92 -6.13 5.47 -0.85
C ASN A 92 -5.98 6.75 0.01
N LEU A 93 -5.54 6.61 1.25
CA LEU A 93 -5.28 7.72 2.17
C LEU A 93 -3.83 8.16 2.03
N PHE A 94 -3.59 9.35 1.49
CA PHE A 94 -2.25 9.89 1.29
C PHE A 94 -2.03 11.18 2.06
N ALA A 95 -0.84 11.32 2.64
CA ALA A 95 -0.43 12.57 3.27
C ALA A 95 -0.15 13.63 2.21
N LYS A 96 -0.57 14.86 2.47
CA LYS A 96 -0.31 16.02 1.63
C LYS A 96 1.17 16.39 1.67
N ILE A 97 1.89 16.05 0.59
CA ILE A 97 3.31 16.37 0.45
C ILE A 97 3.46 17.88 0.19
N ARG A 98 4.35 18.54 0.97
CA ARG A 98 4.72 19.94 0.75
C ARG A 98 5.44 20.09 -0.59
N ARG A 99 4.90 20.88 -1.50
CA ARG A 99 5.60 21.27 -2.73
C ARG A 99 6.46 22.51 -2.48
N ALA A 100 7.71 22.49 -2.92
CA ALA A 100 8.56 23.68 -2.92
C ALA A 100 7.99 24.74 -3.89
N LYS A 101 8.05 26.01 -3.50
CA LYS A 101 7.64 27.13 -4.37
C LYS A 101 8.53 27.16 -5.64
N PRO A 102 7.97 27.41 -6.84
CA PRO A 102 8.75 27.44 -8.09
C PRO A 102 9.94 28.40 -8.07
N SER A 103 9.77 29.59 -7.49
CA SER A 103 10.86 30.58 -7.34
C SER A 103 12.08 30.05 -6.58
N ARG A 104 11.86 29.21 -5.56
CA ARG A 104 12.96 28.56 -4.83
C ARG A 104 13.65 27.47 -5.64
N LYS A 105 12.97 26.86 -6.61
CA LYS A 105 13.59 25.92 -7.55
C LYS A 105 14.47 26.68 -8.54
N MET A 106 13.93 27.73 -9.15
CA MET A 106 14.68 28.59 -10.09
C MET A 106 15.94 29.17 -9.45
N ALA A 107 15.83 29.73 -8.23
CA ALA A 107 16.97 30.29 -7.51
C ALA A 107 18.02 29.24 -7.06
N LYS A 108 17.65 27.96 -6.95
CA LYS A 108 18.60 26.87 -6.72
C LYS A 108 19.32 26.50 -8.01
N THR A 109 18.58 26.34 -9.10
CA THR A 109 19.14 26.05 -10.42
C THR A 109 20.15 27.11 -10.83
N THR A 110 19.79 28.40 -10.73
CA THR A 110 20.74 29.48 -11.06
C THR A 110 21.97 29.45 -10.15
N LYS A 111 21.80 29.23 -8.85
CA LYS A 111 22.96 29.09 -7.94
C LYS A 111 23.83 27.88 -8.29
N GLU A 112 23.26 26.72 -8.57
CA GLU A 112 24.00 25.50 -8.91
C GLU A 112 24.73 25.62 -10.26
N GLU A 113 24.13 26.29 -11.26
CA GLU A 113 24.75 26.63 -12.55
C GLU A 113 25.89 27.65 -12.40
N HIS A 114 25.77 28.63 -11.50
CA HIS A 114 26.79 29.66 -11.28
C HIS A 114 27.87 29.28 -10.24
N HIS A 115 27.73 28.12 -9.58
CA HIS A 115 28.73 27.57 -8.64
C HIS A 115 29.48 26.35 -9.17
N THR A 116 29.06 25.76 -10.30
CA THR A 116 29.82 24.67 -10.92
C THR A 116 30.90 25.26 -11.83
N CYS A 117 32.17 25.11 -11.45
CA CYS A 117 33.28 25.27 -12.39
C CYS A 117 33.00 24.36 -13.60
N PRO A 118 33.08 24.85 -14.84
CA PRO A 118 32.81 24.03 -16.01
C PRO A 118 33.80 22.86 -15.97
N THR A 119 33.27 21.64 -15.89
CA THR A 119 34.12 20.45 -15.95
C THR A 119 34.72 20.42 -17.35
N PHE A 120 35.99 20.78 -17.49
CA PHE A 120 36.79 20.72 -18.71
C PHE A 120 37.11 19.28 -19.10
N LEU A 121 36.17 18.34 -19.01
CA LEU A 121 36.37 16.98 -19.49
C LEU A 121 35.67 16.83 -20.83
N ILE A 122 36.38 17.26 -21.88
CA ILE A 122 36.23 16.69 -23.22
C ILE A 122 36.63 15.23 -23.09
N VAL A 123 35.65 14.33 -22.96
CA VAL A 123 35.84 12.92 -23.27
C VAL A 123 34.99 12.62 -24.49
N ASN A 124 35.64 12.74 -25.66
CA ASN A 124 35.19 12.09 -26.88
C ASN A 124 34.99 10.60 -26.60
N SER A 125 33.75 10.11 -26.69
CA SER A 125 33.47 8.68 -26.80
C SER A 125 32.09 8.46 -27.40
N ASN A 126 32.09 8.46 -28.72
CA ASN A 126 31.16 7.79 -29.60
C ASN A 126 30.57 6.52 -28.94
N ARG A 127 29.27 6.47 -28.65
CA ARG A 127 28.49 5.22 -28.50
C ARG A 127 26.99 5.52 -28.58
N GLY A 128 26.37 4.96 -29.61
CA GLY A 128 24.94 5.04 -29.85
C GLY A 128 24.09 4.15 -28.95
N SER A 129 22.84 4.01 -29.39
CA SER A 129 21.76 3.15 -28.90
C SER A 129 20.81 3.76 -27.86
N GLN A 130 19.68 4.20 -28.42
CA GLN A 130 18.30 4.21 -27.91
C GLN A 130 18.04 3.66 -26.50
N ARG A 131 17.30 4.48 -25.76
CA ARG A 131 16.74 4.21 -24.42
C ARG A 131 15.78 3.02 -24.46
N LYS A 132 15.92 2.09 -23.51
CA LYS A 132 14.80 1.32 -22.95
C LYS A 132 14.92 1.40 -21.43
N PHE A 133 14.03 2.15 -20.80
CA PHE A 133 13.79 2.05 -19.37
C PHE A 133 12.67 1.02 -19.15
N CYS A 134 12.94 0.07 -18.26
CA CYS A 134 11.96 -0.78 -17.60
C CYS A 134 11.41 -0.05 -16.36
#